data_AF-A0A1B6ING7-F1
#
_entry.id   AF-A0A1B6ING7-F1
#
_cell.length_a   1.000
_cell.length_b   1.000
_cell.length_c   1.000
_cell.angle_alpha   90.00
_cell.angle_beta   90.00
_cell.angle_gamma   90.00
#
_symmetry.space_group_name_H-M   'P 1'
#
loop_
_entity.id
_entity.type
_entity.pdbx_description
1 polymer ?
#
loop_
_entity_poly.entity_id
_entity_poly.type
_entity_poly.pdbx_seq_one_letter_code
_entity_poly.pdbx_strand_id
1 'polypeptide(L)'
;MYNSRGKSGLDTLDNENILQAVIIVDTFSQKLSPFCEHMPSSLIPLVNRPLLEYTLECLFLSGVQETIIFCSSFAEQVRDFIREERWPGLAINIVVSEGCRSLGDAMRDLDTKALIRSDFVLLTGNLVSNLQLMPALERHKRIQKADKGAVMTLIFKECGRRWKAPEDDFTVALD
;
A
#
# COMPACT_ATOMS: atom_id res chain seq x y z
N MET A 1 5.63 7.14 -50.10
CA MET A 1 5.50 8.27 -49.16
C MET A 1 4.22 8.08 -48.35
N TYR A 2 4.31 7.64 -47.10
CA TYR A 2 3.38 8.02 -46.04
C TYR A 2 4.14 7.84 -44.72
N ASN A 3 4.28 8.95 -44.01
CA ASN A 3 5.04 9.12 -42.78
C ASN A 3 4.06 9.02 -41.60
N SER A 4 4.39 8.27 -40.55
CA SER A 4 3.69 8.39 -39.27
C SER A 4 4.63 8.09 -38.09
N ARG A 5 5.41 9.11 -37.77
CA ARG A 5 5.60 9.73 -36.45
C ARG A 5 5.74 8.76 -35.26
N GLY A 6 6.95 8.76 -34.70
CA GLY A 6 7.26 8.20 -33.40
C GLY A 6 6.38 8.76 -32.28
N LYS A 7 5.79 7.84 -31.53
CA LYS A 7 5.31 8.02 -30.16
C LYS A 7 6.22 7.18 -29.28
N SER A 8 7.27 7.78 -28.71
CA SER A 8 8.14 7.06 -27.76
C SER A 8 8.82 8.00 -26.76
N GLY A 9 8.18 9.14 -26.43
CA GLY A 9 8.78 10.10 -25.50
C GLY A 9 7.80 10.95 -24.68
N LEU A 10 6.49 10.93 -24.97
CA LEU A 10 5.50 11.68 -24.20
C LEU A 10 4.81 10.82 -23.13
N ASP A 11 4.52 9.55 -23.46
CA ASP A 11 3.88 8.60 -22.52
C ASP A 11 4.78 8.21 -21.33
N THR A 12 6.11 8.42 -21.44
CA THR A 12 7.08 8.12 -20.39
C THR A 12 7.13 9.19 -19.30
N LEU A 13 6.82 10.45 -19.61
CA LEU A 13 6.93 11.58 -18.67
C LEU A 13 5.70 11.69 -17.74
N ASP A 14 4.52 11.30 -18.23
CA ASP A 14 3.30 11.28 -17.41
C ASP A 14 3.30 10.12 -16.40
N ASN A 15 3.94 9.00 -16.73
CA ASN A 15 4.05 7.83 -15.86
C ASN A 15 4.96 8.04 -14.64
N GLU A 16 5.90 8.98 -14.67
CA GLU A 16 6.81 9.27 -13.54
C GLU A 16 6.12 10.05 -12.40
N ASN A 17 4.95 10.65 -12.65
CA ASN A 17 4.20 11.43 -11.65
C ASN A 17 2.99 10.69 -11.07
N ILE A 18 2.74 9.44 -11.48
CA ILE A 18 1.64 8.64 -10.96
C ILE A 18 1.96 8.25 -9.53
N LEU A 19 1.10 8.65 -8.59
CA LEU A 19 1.23 8.22 -7.21
C LEU A 19 0.83 6.76 -7.09
N GLN A 20 1.81 5.91 -6.79
CA GLN A 20 1.63 4.48 -6.58
C GLN A 20 1.49 4.15 -5.09
N ALA A 21 0.67 3.15 -4.79
CA ALA A 21 0.61 2.52 -3.47
C ALA A 21 0.83 1.01 -3.59
N VAL A 22 1.46 0.43 -2.58
CA VAL A 22 1.66 -1.00 -2.42
C VAL A 22 0.90 -1.44 -1.18
N ILE A 23 -0.06 -2.35 -1.35
CA ILE A 23 -0.78 -2.99 -0.25
C ILE A 23 -0.26 -4.41 -0.09
N ILE A 24 0.25 -4.73 1.08
CA ILE A 24 0.60 -6.11 1.45
C ILE A 24 -0.60 -6.73 2.15
N VAL A 25 -1.25 -7.69 1.48
CA VAL A 25 -2.47 -8.35 2.00
C VAL A 25 -2.15 -9.34 3.10
N ASP A 26 -0.99 -9.98 3.02
CA ASP A 26 -0.57 -10.98 3.99
C ASP A 26 0.12 -10.33 5.18
N THR A 27 -0.33 -10.70 6.37
CA THR A 27 0.25 -10.19 7.63
C THR A 27 1.43 -11.03 8.12
N PHE A 28 1.82 -12.09 7.39
CA PHE A 28 2.88 -13.06 7.73
C PHE A 28 2.86 -13.53 9.20
N SER A 29 1.69 -13.52 9.83
CA SER A 29 1.51 -13.75 11.25
C SER A 29 0.25 -14.56 11.51
N GLN A 30 0.29 -15.38 12.55
CA GLN A 30 -0.81 -16.25 12.96
C GLN A 30 -1.72 -15.60 14.01
N LYS A 31 -1.63 -14.28 14.21
CA LYS A 31 -2.35 -13.54 15.26
C LYS A 31 -3.88 -13.69 15.18
N LEU A 32 -4.40 -14.02 14.00
CA LEU A 32 -5.83 -14.13 13.71
C LEU A 32 -6.26 -15.57 13.34
N SER A 33 -5.47 -16.59 13.68
CA SER A 33 -5.92 -17.99 13.61
C SER A 33 -7.03 -18.21 14.66
N PRO A 34 -8.12 -18.94 14.32
CA PRO A 34 -8.32 -19.76 13.12
C PRO A 34 -8.93 -19.03 11.91
N PHE A 35 -9.34 -17.77 12.03
CA PHE A 35 -10.05 -17.07 10.95
C PHE A 35 -9.21 -16.92 9.67
N CYS A 36 -7.90 -16.71 9.81
CA CYS A 36 -6.99 -16.56 8.67
C CYS A 36 -6.64 -17.87 7.95
N GLU A 37 -7.23 -19.01 8.33
CA GLU A 37 -7.04 -20.30 7.64
C GLU A 37 -7.94 -20.44 6.40
N HIS A 38 -9.04 -19.70 6.35
CA HIS A 38 -10.02 -19.79 5.25
C HIS A 38 -10.07 -18.54 4.37
N MET A 39 -9.60 -17.40 4.88
CA MET A 39 -9.61 -16.12 4.19
C MET A 39 -8.43 -15.25 4.62
N PRO A 40 -7.94 -14.31 3.80
CA PRO A 40 -6.87 -13.41 4.20
C PRO A 40 -7.37 -12.40 5.25
N SER A 41 -6.48 -11.97 6.15
CA SER A 41 -6.80 -11.00 7.21
C SER A 41 -7.41 -9.70 6.67
N SER A 42 -6.96 -9.28 5.50
CA SER A 42 -7.46 -8.09 4.81
C SER A 42 -8.91 -8.21 4.31
N LEU A 43 -9.46 -9.42 4.14
CA LEU A 43 -10.86 -9.60 3.74
C LEU A 43 -11.82 -9.80 4.92
N ILE A 44 -11.31 -9.84 6.16
CA ILE A 44 -12.16 -10.00 7.35
C ILE A 44 -13.16 -8.83 7.40
N PRO A 45 -14.46 -9.10 7.60
CA PRO A 45 -15.46 -8.05 7.63
C PRO A 45 -15.40 -7.26 8.94
N LEU A 46 -15.29 -5.94 8.83
CA LEU A 46 -15.48 -4.96 9.90
C LEU A 46 -16.75 -4.17 9.59
N VAL A 47 -17.73 -4.21 10.49
CA VAL A 47 -19.05 -3.54 10.29
C VAL A 47 -19.66 -3.92 8.93
N ASN A 48 -19.67 -5.22 8.62
CA ASN A 48 -20.20 -5.81 7.39
C ASN A 48 -19.50 -5.37 6.08
N ARG A 49 -18.30 -4.78 6.15
CA ARG A 49 -17.45 -4.47 4.97
C ARG A 49 -16.05 -5.06 5.14
N PRO A 50 -15.43 -5.65 4.10
CA PRO A 50 -14.06 -6.16 4.18
C PRO A 50 -13.05 -5.06 4.55
N LEU A 51 -12.04 -5.38 5.36
CA LEU A 51 -10.99 -4.42 5.77
C LEU A 51 -10.25 -3.78 4.58
N LEU A 52 -9.99 -4.56 3.54
CA LEU A 52 -9.33 -4.10 2.31
C LEU A 52 -10.13 -2.99 1.62
N GLU A 53 -11.46 -2.99 1.75
CA GLU A 53 -12.34 -1.95 1.23
C GLU A 53 -12.00 -0.59 1.86
N TYR A 54 -11.82 -0.54 3.18
CA TYR A 54 -11.46 0.68 3.89
C TYR A 54 -10.08 1.21 3.49
N THR A 55 -9.11 0.31 3.30
CA THR A 55 -7.76 0.70 2.85
C THR A 55 -7.80 1.28 1.44
N LEU A 56 -8.52 0.65 0.51
CA LEU A 56 -8.66 1.14 -0.86
C LEU A 56 -9.43 2.46 -0.92
N GLU A 57 -10.48 2.62 -0.11
CA GLU A 57 -11.20 3.89 0.01
C GLU A 57 -10.29 5.02 0.51
N CYS A 58 -9.45 4.75 1.52
CA CYS A 58 -8.48 5.73 2.01
C CYS A 58 -7.46 6.14 0.93
N LEU A 59 -6.99 5.19 0.12
CA LEU A 59 -6.06 5.47 -0.99
C LEU A 59 -6.72 6.26 -2.11
N PHE A 60 -7.95 5.88 -2.48
CA PHE A 60 -8.75 6.56 -3.49
C PHE A 60 -9.01 8.01 -3.11
N LEU A 61 -9.47 8.27 -1.88
CA LEU A 61 -9.71 9.61 -1.36
C LEU A 61 -8.42 10.44 -1.24
N SER A 62 -7.27 9.79 -1.10
CA SER A 62 -5.96 10.44 -1.05
C SER A 62 -5.39 10.81 -2.42
N GLY A 63 -6.07 10.43 -3.51
CA GLY A 63 -5.62 10.72 -4.88
C GLY A 63 -4.54 9.77 -5.41
N VAL A 64 -4.41 8.58 -4.83
CA VAL A 64 -3.58 7.51 -5.41
C VAL A 64 -4.23 7.05 -6.71
N GLN A 65 -3.40 6.85 -7.74
CA GLN A 65 -3.87 6.51 -9.09
C GLN A 65 -3.62 5.04 -9.44
N GLU A 66 -2.58 4.44 -8.87
CA GLU A 66 -2.24 3.03 -9.08
C GLU A 66 -2.00 2.36 -7.73
N THR A 67 -2.62 1.20 -7.51
CA THR A 67 -2.43 0.37 -6.33
C THR A 67 -1.99 -1.03 -6.73
N ILE A 68 -0.86 -1.45 -6.20
CA ILE A 68 -0.32 -2.80 -6.35
C ILE A 68 -0.70 -3.59 -5.10
N ILE A 69 -1.54 -4.59 -5.26
CA ILE A 69 -1.95 -5.49 -4.18
C ILE A 69 -1.08 -6.73 -4.24
N PHE A 70 -0.22 -6.92 -3.25
CA PHE A 70 0.63 -8.08 -3.13
C PHE A 70 -0.03 -9.15 -2.26
N CYS A 71 -0.13 -10.37 -2.79
CA CYS A 71 -0.63 -11.54 -2.08
C CYS A 71 0.18 -12.80 -2.40
N SER A 72 0.45 -13.59 -1.37
CA SER A 72 1.04 -14.93 -1.45
C SER A 72 -0.01 -16.02 -1.32
N SER A 73 -1.04 -15.77 -0.50
CA SER A 73 -2.14 -16.70 -0.23
C SER A 73 -3.48 -16.10 -0.66
N PHE A 74 -4.46 -16.97 -0.91
CA PHE A 74 -5.87 -16.58 -1.18
C PHE A 74 -6.05 -15.56 -2.32
N ALA A 75 -5.16 -15.57 -3.32
CA ALA A 75 -5.18 -14.61 -4.43
C ALA A 75 -6.51 -14.58 -5.19
N GLU A 76 -7.17 -15.74 -5.36
CA GLU A 76 -8.48 -15.82 -6.03
C GLU A 76 -9.56 -15.06 -5.26
N GLN A 77 -9.59 -15.13 -3.93
CA GLN A 77 -10.57 -14.38 -3.13
C GLN A 77 -10.34 -12.86 -3.25
N VAL A 78 -9.08 -12.44 -3.31
CA VAL A 78 -8.74 -11.02 -3.52
C VAL A 78 -9.15 -10.59 -4.94
N ARG A 79 -8.89 -11.42 -5.96
CA ARG A 79 -9.33 -11.15 -7.34
C ARG A 79 -10.84 -11.05 -7.46
N ASP A 80 -11.58 -11.94 -6.80
CA ASP A 80 -13.05 -11.92 -6.77
C ASP A 80 -13.56 -10.64 -6.10
N PHE A 81 -12.95 -10.21 -5.00
CA PHE A 81 -13.30 -8.96 -4.32
C PHE A 81 -13.07 -7.72 -5.20
N ILE A 82 -11.95 -7.66 -5.93
CA ILE A 82 -11.61 -6.52 -6.81
C ILE A 82 -12.40 -6.51 -8.12
N ARG A 83 -13.01 -7.63 -8.53
CA ARG A 83 -13.76 -7.75 -9.79
C ARG A 83 -14.92 -6.75 -9.87
N GLU A 84 -15.47 -6.35 -8.74
CA GLU A 84 -16.47 -5.29 -8.68
C GLU A 84 -15.78 -3.93 -8.84
N GLU A 85 -15.99 -3.25 -9.98
CA GLU A 85 -15.42 -1.93 -10.28
C GLU A 85 -16.00 -0.84 -9.36
N ARG A 86 -15.54 -0.80 -8.10
CA ARG A 86 -16.01 0.15 -7.07
C ARG A 86 -15.22 1.45 -7.03
N TRP A 87 -14.02 1.49 -7.62
CA TRP A 87 -13.10 2.63 -7.57
C TRP A 87 -12.72 3.11 -8.98
N PRO A 88 -13.62 3.84 -9.67
CA PRO A 88 -13.34 4.33 -11.02
C PRO A 88 -12.14 5.30 -11.00
N GLY A 89 -11.11 4.99 -11.79
CA GLY A 89 -9.89 5.80 -11.88
C GLY A 89 -8.74 5.36 -10.97
N LEU A 90 -8.95 4.34 -10.12
CA LEU A 90 -7.87 3.65 -9.40
C LEU A 90 -7.47 2.39 -10.16
N ALA A 91 -6.27 2.36 -10.73
CA ALA A 91 -5.75 1.15 -11.37
C ALA A 91 -5.28 0.16 -10.31
N ILE A 92 -5.92 -1.01 -10.22
CA ILE A 92 -5.59 -2.03 -9.22
C ILE A 92 -4.90 -3.22 -9.90
N ASN A 93 -3.65 -3.47 -9.53
CA ASN A 93 -2.82 -4.55 -10.05
C ASN A 93 -2.55 -5.59 -8.95
N ILE A 94 -2.99 -6.84 -9.15
CA ILE A 94 -2.78 -7.91 -8.18
C ILE A 94 -1.52 -8.69 -8.57
N VAL A 95 -0.53 -8.70 -7.67
CA VAL A 95 0.72 -9.44 -7.81
C VAL A 95 0.69 -10.64 -6.90
N VAL A 96 0.82 -11.82 -7.49
CA VAL A 96 0.91 -13.08 -6.77
C VAL A 96 2.35 -13.53 -6.70
N SER A 97 2.79 -13.96 -5.52
CA SER A 97 4.12 -14.53 -5.31
C SER A 97 4.08 -15.69 -4.34
N GLU A 98 4.52 -16.86 -4.82
CA GLU A 98 4.60 -18.05 -3.99
C GLU A 98 5.86 -18.01 -3.12
N GLY A 99 5.75 -18.49 -1.88
CA GLY A 99 6.91 -18.68 -1.00
C GLY A 99 7.43 -17.44 -0.27
N CYS A 100 6.73 -16.30 -0.35
CA CYS A 100 7.04 -15.14 0.49
C CYS A 100 6.67 -15.40 1.95
N ARG A 101 7.62 -15.18 2.86
CA ARG A 101 7.46 -15.44 4.30
C ARG A 101 7.57 -14.19 5.16
N SER A 102 7.94 -13.06 4.55
CA SER A 102 8.16 -11.80 5.24
C SER A 102 7.83 -10.63 4.32
N LEU A 103 7.61 -9.46 4.92
CA LEU A 103 7.48 -8.20 4.20
C LEU A 103 8.68 -7.93 3.29
N GLY A 104 9.90 -8.24 3.77
CA GLY A 104 11.13 -8.03 3.01
C GLY A 104 11.21 -8.90 1.75
N ASP A 105 10.73 -10.15 1.81
CA ASP A 105 10.68 -11.01 0.62
C ASP A 105 9.66 -10.50 -0.40
N ALA A 106 8.51 -10.03 0.07
CA ALA A 106 7.50 -9.40 -0.78
C ALA A 106 8.07 -8.17 -1.51
N MET A 107 8.76 -7.30 -0.78
CA MET A 107 9.39 -6.11 -1.35
C MET A 107 10.51 -6.47 -2.34
N ARG A 108 11.31 -7.50 -2.06
CA ARG A 108 12.35 -7.98 -2.99
C ARG A 108 11.76 -8.52 -4.29
N ASP A 109 10.64 -9.24 -4.22
CA ASP A 109 9.96 -9.76 -5.41
C ASP A 109 9.31 -8.63 -6.23
N LEU A 110 8.71 -7.63 -5.55
CA LEU A 110 8.19 -6.42 -6.21
C LEU A 110 9.28 -5.63 -6.93
N ASP A 111 10.46 -5.48 -6.31
CA ASP A 111 11.64 -4.83 -6.89
C ASP A 111 12.16 -5.62 -8.10
N THR A 112 12.25 -6.95 -7.99
CA THR A 112 12.66 -7.84 -9.10
C THR A 112 11.74 -7.73 -10.31
N LYS A 113 10.44 -7.50 -10.08
CA LYS A 113 9.44 -7.30 -11.14
C LYS A 113 9.42 -5.86 -11.69
N ALA A 114 10.20 -4.94 -11.13
CA ALA A 114 10.31 -3.54 -11.53
C ALA A 114 8.94 -2.82 -11.67
N LEU A 115 8.00 -3.14 -10.76
CA LEU A 115 6.64 -2.58 -10.79
C LEU A 115 6.54 -1.19 -10.15
N ILE A 116 7.45 -0.92 -9.21
CA ILE A 116 7.55 0.36 -8.50
C ILE A 116 8.42 1.30 -9.32
N ARG A 117 7.87 2.44 -9.73
CA ARG A 117 8.53 3.41 -10.63
C ARG A 117 9.16 4.57 -9.88
N SER A 118 8.51 5.04 -8.81
CA SER A 118 8.89 6.24 -8.05
C SER A 118 8.61 6.07 -6.56
N ASP A 119 8.63 7.17 -5.81
CA ASP A 119 8.11 7.22 -4.44
C ASP A 119 6.71 6.59 -4.40
N PHE A 120 6.50 5.70 -3.44
CA PHE A 120 5.25 4.96 -3.28
C PHE A 120 4.82 4.91 -1.82
N VAL A 121 3.53 4.65 -1.60
CA VAL A 121 2.97 4.48 -0.27
C VAL A 121 2.89 2.99 0.05
N LEU A 122 3.55 2.54 1.11
CA LEU A 122 3.46 1.16 1.58
C LEU A 122 2.43 1.04 2.70
N LEU A 123 1.44 0.15 2.56
CA LEU A 123 0.41 -0.11 3.56
C LEU A 123 0.18 -1.62 3.74
N THR A 124 -0.37 -1.98 4.90
CA THR A 124 -0.93 -3.32 5.14
C THR A 124 -2.42 -3.33 4.75
N GLY A 125 -2.93 -4.47 4.28
CA GLY A 125 -4.33 -4.58 3.80
C GLY A 125 -5.41 -4.56 4.89
N ASN A 126 -5.04 -4.30 6.15
CA ASN A 126 -5.94 -4.18 7.29
C ASN A 126 -5.99 -2.77 7.89
N LEU A 127 -5.52 -1.75 7.16
CA LEU A 127 -5.51 -0.37 7.63
C LEU A 127 -6.88 0.29 7.48
N VAL A 128 -7.39 0.85 8.58
CA VAL A 128 -8.56 1.72 8.61
C VAL A 128 -8.13 3.10 9.08
N SER A 129 -8.21 4.09 8.20
CA SER A 129 -7.77 5.45 8.50
C SER A 129 -8.47 6.48 7.65
N ASN A 130 -8.54 7.71 8.16
CA ASN A 130 -8.98 8.92 7.44
C ASN A 130 -7.78 9.84 7.13
N LEU A 131 -6.59 9.27 7.04
CA LEU A 131 -5.35 9.99 6.81
C LEU A 131 -5.33 10.63 5.43
N GLN A 132 -5.02 11.93 5.38
CA GLN A 132 -4.71 12.62 4.14
C GLN A 132 -3.23 12.39 3.79
N LEU A 133 -2.94 11.62 2.74
CA LEU A 133 -1.55 11.28 2.38
C LEU A 133 -0.80 12.43 1.69
N MET A 134 -1.51 13.34 1.02
CA MET A 134 -0.90 14.44 0.23
C MET A 134 0.07 15.31 1.02
N PRO A 135 -0.28 15.85 2.22
CA PRO A 135 0.65 16.66 2.99
C PRO A 135 1.90 15.89 3.44
N ALA A 136 1.75 14.59 3.74
CA ALA A 136 2.85 13.74 4.16
C ALA A 136 3.81 13.46 2.99
N LEU A 137 3.26 13.19 1.80
CA LEU A 137 4.04 12.97 0.58
C LEU A 137 4.82 14.24 0.17
N GLU A 138 4.18 15.41 0.21
CA GLU A 138 4.86 16.67 -0.08
C GLU A 138 6.00 16.95 0.90
N ARG A 139 5.80 16.61 2.18
CA ARG A 139 6.85 16.70 3.19
C ARG A 139 7.99 15.74 2.89
N HIS A 140 7.69 14.49 2.54
CA HIS A 140 8.68 13.49 2.13
C HIS A 140 9.53 13.99 0.95
N LYS A 141 8.88 14.45 -0.13
CA LYS A 141 9.56 15.00 -1.32
C LYS A 141 10.43 16.22 -0.99
N ARG A 142 10.01 17.07 -0.05
CA ARG A 142 10.83 18.21 0.42
C ARG A 142 12.08 17.75 1.16
N ILE A 143 11.95 16.76 2.04
CA ILE A 143 13.09 16.21 2.79
C ILE A 143 14.04 15.49 1.84
N GLN A 144 13.54 14.65 0.94
CA GLN A 144 14.33 13.93 -0.05
C GLN A 144 15.12 14.86 -0.98
N LYS A 145 14.56 16.03 -1.34
CA LYS A 145 15.27 17.07 -2.11
C LYS A 145 16.41 17.72 -1.33
N ALA A 146 16.25 17.90 -0.02
CA ALA A 146 17.27 18.49 0.84
C ALA A 146 18.35 17.46 1.23
N ASP A 147 17.95 16.21 1.43
CA ASP A 147 18.81 15.10 1.81
C ASP A 147 18.47 13.85 0.99
N LYS A 148 19.38 13.46 0.10
CA LYS A 148 19.25 12.26 -0.72
C LYS A 148 19.33 10.96 0.10
N GLY A 149 19.76 11.01 1.36
CA GLY A 149 19.77 9.88 2.28
C GLY A 149 18.40 9.57 2.91
N ALA A 150 17.39 10.42 2.70
CA ALA A 150 16.05 10.19 3.22
C ALA A 150 15.30 9.11 2.40
N VAL A 151 15.26 7.90 2.94
CA VAL A 151 14.66 6.72 2.25
C VAL A 151 13.17 6.55 2.54
N MET A 152 12.72 6.76 3.78
CA MET A 152 11.35 6.44 4.20
C MET A 152 10.81 7.48 5.18
N THR A 153 9.51 7.75 5.11
CA THR A 153 8.79 8.56 6.08
C THR A 153 7.67 7.74 6.72
N LEU A 154 7.76 7.57 8.04
CA LEU A 154 6.77 6.84 8.82
C LEU A 154 5.73 7.82 9.37
N ILE A 155 4.45 7.46 9.27
CA ILE A 155 3.34 8.27 9.74
C ILE A 155 2.74 7.61 10.98
N PHE A 156 2.73 8.35 12.08
CA PHE A 156 2.16 7.89 13.34
C PHE A 156 0.99 8.78 13.75
N LYS A 157 -0.05 8.17 14.31
CA LYS A 157 -1.12 8.90 14.98
C LYS A 157 -0.75 9.04 16.45
N GLU A 158 -0.72 10.28 16.95
CA GLU A 158 -0.63 10.49 18.39
C GLU A 158 -1.87 9.93 19.08
N CYS A 159 -1.64 8.99 20.00
CA CYS A 159 -2.63 8.34 20.84
C CYS A 159 -2.35 8.71 22.31
N GLY A 160 -3.40 9.05 23.05
CA GLY A 160 -3.27 9.72 24.36
C GLY A 160 -2.47 8.93 25.41
N ARG A 161 -1.82 9.68 26.32
CA ARG A 161 -1.01 9.20 27.46
C ARG A 161 -1.81 8.52 28.58
N ARG A 162 -3.10 8.21 28.39
CA ARG A 162 -4.08 8.00 29.48
C ARG A 162 -3.80 6.80 30.41
N TRP A 163 -2.86 5.91 30.05
CA TRP A 163 -2.42 4.78 30.88
C TRP A 163 -0.90 4.65 31.06
N LYS A 164 -0.10 5.63 30.65
CA LYS A 164 1.36 5.55 30.83
C LYS A 164 1.77 6.15 32.18
N ALA A 165 2.61 5.44 32.92
CA ALA A 165 3.35 6.04 34.03
C ALA A 165 4.26 7.17 33.46
N PRO A 166 4.55 8.24 34.23
CA PRO A 166 5.39 9.37 33.78
C PRO A 166 6.79 8.99 33.28
N GLU A 167 7.22 7.76 33.54
CA GLU A 167 8.54 7.19 33.30
C GLU A 167 8.66 6.38 31.99
N ASP A 168 7.55 6.11 31.29
CA ASP A 168 7.53 5.39 30.00
C ASP A 168 7.49 6.34 28.78
N ASP A 169 8.48 7.23 28.66
CA ASP A 169 8.53 8.23 27.56
C ASP A 169 9.08 7.66 26.24
N PHE A 170 9.39 6.36 26.17
CA PHE A 170 9.73 5.71 24.92
C PHE A 170 8.45 5.23 24.21
N THR A 171 8.12 5.89 23.10
CA THR A 171 7.14 5.37 22.14
C THR A 171 7.88 4.47 21.18
N VAL A 172 7.97 3.18 21.51
CA VAL A 172 8.46 2.17 20.59
C VAL A 172 7.35 1.89 19.58
N ALA A 173 7.53 2.36 18.36
CA ALA A 173 6.75 1.87 17.23
C ALA A 173 7.19 0.43 16.97
N LEU A 174 6.33 -0.53 17.31
CA LEU A 174 6.49 -1.92 16.93
C LEU A 174 5.65 -2.17 15.68
N ASP A 175 6.25 -2.81 14.68
CA ASP A 175 5.59 -3.37 13.49
C ASP A 175 5.03 -4.77 13.82
#